data_AF-A0A8H4QRN4-F1
#
_entry.id   AF-A0A8H4QRN4-F1
#
_cell.length_a   1.000
_cell.length_b   1.000
_cell.length_c   1.000
_cell.angle_alpha   90.00
_cell.angle_beta   90.00
_cell.angle_gamma   90.00
#
_symmetry.space_group_name_H-M   'P 1'
#
loop_
_entity.id
_entity.type
_entity.pdbx_description
1 polymer ?
#
loop_
_entity_poly.entity_id
_entity_poly.type
_entity_poly.pdbx_seq_one_letter_code
_entity_poly.pdbx_strand_id
1 'polypeptide(L)'
;MASLTRVNLRLSKRLPASLKTLSPVARNYTTSSGDSSTTLQNKPSDPSEPITLKLHEDSFKSYLCDVPSLEVQITKDELLQMYKQMQTMRRMEMAADALYKAKLIRGFCHLAIGQEAVSVGLEHGITKDDRVITAYRCHPFAVLRGGTIAGVIGELLGRQIGMSHGKGGSMHIFTPSFFGGNGIVGAQVPVGAGVSFAQKYKGEKNCTFAMYGDGASNQGQVFEAFNMAKLWNLPTVFVCENNKYGMGTSAARSSSNTEYFTRGDKIPGLQVNGMDIIATKRAVEFARNWTVNEEKGPLLLEFVTYRYGGHSMSDPGTTYRTREEVQRMRSTQDPIRGLQKYIEEWGVAGEQELKQLDKDAKAEVDKAVEEAKASPEPKIKDLWTDIYYKGTEPPRMRGREREEVHVY
;
A
#
# COMPACT_ATOMS: atom_id res chain seq x y z
N MET A 1 45.69 31.09 -51.26
CA MET A 1 46.22 29.94 -50.51
C MET A 1 45.20 28.81 -50.57
N ALA A 2 45.44 27.87 -51.47
CA ALA A 2 44.70 26.63 -51.62
C ALA A 2 45.48 25.51 -50.92
N SER A 3 44.80 24.55 -50.30
CA SER A 3 44.96 23.12 -50.58
C SER A 3 44.37 22.28 -49.43
N LEU A 4 43.26 21.62 -49.76
CA LEU A 4 42.79 20.39 -49.14
C LEU A 4 43.74 19.25 -49.52
N THR A 5 44.05 18.34 -48.59
CA THR A 5 44.56 17.02 -48.97
C THR A 5 43.81 15.93 -48.22
N ARG A 6 43.15 15.08 -49.02
CA ARG A 6 42.42 13.87 -48.64
C ARG A 6 43.38 12.77 -48.20
N VAL A 7 42.92 11.89 -47.31
CA VAL A 7 43.25 10.45 -47.41
C VAL A 7 41.97 9.64 -47.29
N ASN A 8 41.64 8.94 -48.37
CA ASN A 8 40.65 7.87 -48.43
C ASN A 8 41.38 6.54 -48.20
N LEU A 9 40.84 5.68 -47.33
CA LEU A 9 41.12 4.25 -47.40
C LEU A 9 39.81 3.47 -47.25
N ARG A 10 39.39 2.85 -48.36
CA ARG A 10 38.34 1.84 -48.42
C ARG A 10 38.87 0.55 -47.80
N LEU A 11 38.05 -0.10 -46.97
CA LEU A 11 38.11 -1.54 -46.77
C LEU A 11 36.69 -2.12 -46.80
N SER A 12 36.53 -3.09 -47.68
CA SER A 12 35.33 -3.86 -47.91
C SER A 12 35.33 -5.11 -47.02
N LYS A 13 34.15 -5.56 -46.58
CA LYS A 13 33.60 -6.92 -46.77
C LYS A 13 32.56 -7.28 -45.69
N ARG A 14 31.35 -7.60 -46.19
CA ARG A 14 30.44 -8.67 -45.76
C ARG A 14 30.12 -8.80 -44.26
N LEU A 15 28.95 -8.31 -43.86
CA LEU A 15 28.19 -8.81 -42.71
C LEU A 15 27.31 -9.99 -43.17
N PRO A 16 27.30 -11.14 -42.47
CA PRO A 16 26.37 -12.21 -42.77
C PRO A 16 24.96 -11.85 -42.28
N ALA A 17 23.99 -12.06 -43.14
CA ALA A 17 22.58 -12.06 -42.78
C ALA A 17 22.26 -13.33 -41.96
N SER A 18 21.99 -13.18 -40.66
CA SER A 18 20.90 -13.86 -39.95
C SER A 18 21.04 -13.64 -38.44
N LEU A 19 20.41 -12.60 -37.93
CA LEU A 19 19.90 -12.59 -36.56
C LEU A 19 18.44 -12.17 -36.70
N LYS A 20 17.56 -13.17 -36.79
CA LYS A 20 16.14 -12.96 -36.56
C LYS A 20 16.02 -12.40 -35.16
N THR A 21 15.85 -11.09 -35.06
CA THR A 21 15.36 -10.44 -33.85
C THR A 21 13.99 -11.02 -33.59
N LEU A 22 13.91 -11.99 -32.69
CA LEU A 22 12.67 -12.31 -32.00
C LEU A 22 12.31 -11.07 -31.20
N SER A 23 11.46 -10.21 -31.77
CA SER A 23 10.75 -9.22 -30.99
C SER A 23 10.01 -9.96 -29.88
N PRO A 24 10.26 -9.68 -28.60
CA PRO A 24 9.30 -10.08 -27.59
C PRO A 24 8.07 -9.24 -27.90
N VAL A 25 6.99 -9.89 -28.31
CA VAL A 25 5.66 -9.28 -28.24
C VAL A 25 5.48 -8.96 -26.76
N ALA A 26 5.74 -7.70 -26.39
CA ALA A 26 5.35 -7.18 -25.11
C ALA A 26 3.83 -7.32 -25.05
N ARG A 27 3.35 -8.35 -24.35
CA ARG A 27 2.01 -8.35 -23.79
C ARG A 27 2.00 -7.26 -22.72
N ASN A 28 1.93 -6.02 -23.17
CA ASN A 28 1.37 -4.95 -22.38
C ASN A 28 -0.03 -5.43 -21.97
N TYR A 29 -0.41 -5.26 -20.71
CA TYR A 29 -1.79 -5.36 -20.27
C TYR A 29 -2.61 -4.26 -20.98
N THR A 30 -2.91 -4.47 -22.26
CA THR A 30 -4.23 -4.10 -22.74
C THR A 30 -5.13 -5.09 -22.04
N THR A 31 -5.87 -4.65 -21.03
CA THR A 31 -6.92 -5.46 -20.40
C THR A 31 -7.95 -5.75 -21.47
N SER A 32 -7.72 -6.79 -22.28
CA SER A 32 -8.76 -7.46 -23.03
C SER A 32 -9.77 -7.91 -21.99
N SER A 33 -11.03 -7.62 -22.26
CA SER A 33 -12.23 -7.97 -21.51
C SER A 33 -12.49 -9.49 -21.42
N GLY A 34 -11.43 -10.29 -21.26
CA GLY A 34 -11.47 -11.70 -20.95
C GLY A 34 -11.46 -11.91 -19.45
N ASP A 35 -12.27 -12.85 -19.01
CA ASP A 35 -12.62 -13.22 -17.64
C ASP A 35 -11.37 -13.44 -16.74
N SER A 36 -10.87 -12.38 -16.10
CA SER A 36 -9.78 -12.44 -15.10
C SER A 36 -10.36 -12.72 -13.71
N SER A 37 -11.29 -13.67 -13.64
CA SER A 37 -12.13 -13.91 -12.46
C SER A 37 -11.65 -15.08 -11.62
N THR A 38 -11.71 -14.90 -10.31
CA THR A 38 -11.56 -15.97 -9.33
C THR A 38 -12.81 -16.86 -9.38
N THR A 39 -12.62 -18.18 -9.31
CA THR A 39 -13.71 -19.16 -9.50
C THR A 39 -13.92 -20.02 -8.26
N LEU A 40 -15.19 -20.32 -7.94
CA LEU A 40 -15.55 -21.29 -6.92
C LEU A 40 -15.34 -22.71 -7.44
N GLN A 41 -14.55 -23.51 -6.73
CA GLN A 41 -14.28 -24.91 -7.08
C GLN A 41 -15.17 -25.85 -6.27
N ASN A 42 -15.31 -25.60 -4.97
CA ASN A 42 -16.14 -26.39 -4.08
C ASN A 42 -16.81 -25.49 -3.05
N LYS A 43 -18.11 -25.73 -2.82
CA LYS A 43 -18.89 -25.13 -1.74
C LYS A 43 -19.40 -26.25 -0.85
N PRO A 44 -18.90 -26.35 0.39
CA PRO A 44 -19.37 -27.36 1.34
C PRO A 44 -20.86 -27.24 1.63
N SER A 45 -21.46 -28.33 2.09
CA SER A 45 -22.87 -28.36 2.51
C SER A 45 -23.07 -27.66 3.86
N ASP A 46 -22.06 -27.69 4.73
CA ASP A 46 -22.02 -26.94 5.98
C ASP A 46 -21.50 -25.51 5.71
N PRO A 47 -22.28 -24.45 5.97
CA PRO A 47 -21.85 -23.07 5.78
C PRO A 47 -20.65 -22.63 6.63
N SER A 48 -20.31 -23.39 7.69
CA SER A 48 -19.16 -23.14 8.55
C SER A 48 -17.84 -23.67 7.99
N GLU A 49 -17.88 -24.57 7.01
CA GLU A 49 -16.68 -25.11 6.37
C GLU A 49 -16.11 -24.13 5.32
N PRO A 50 -14.77 -24.07 5.15
CA PRO A 50 -14.15 -23.23 4.13
C PRO A 50 -14.58 -23.61 2.71
N ILE A 51 -14.90 -22.61 1.89
CA ILE A 51 -15.06 -22.78 0.45
C ILE A 51 -13.69 -22.83 -0.23
N THR A 52 -13.59 -23.62 -1.30
CA THR A 52 -12.36 -23.71 -2.10
C THR A 52 -12.50 -22.86 -3.35
N LEU A 53 -11.60 -21.92 -3.51
CA LEU A 53 -11.53 -20.98 -4.62
C LEU A 53 -10.28 -21.24 -5.46
N LYS A 54 -10.35 -20.92 -6.75
CA LYS A 54 -9.22 -20.90 -7.65
C LYS A 54 -9.05 -19.50 -8.23
N LEU A 55 -7.95 -18.86 -7.85
CA LEU A 55 -7.50 -17.59 -8.40
C LEU A 55 -7.19 -17.74 -9.90
N HIS A 56 -7.37 -16.65 -10.65
CA HIS A 56 -6.98 -16.58 -12.05
C HIS A 56 -5.45 -16.76 -12.23
N GLU A 57 -5.01 -17.32 -13.35
CA GLU A 57 -3.59 -17.58 -13.62
C GLU A 57 -2.73 -16.31 -13.65
N ASP A 58 -3.32 -15.20 -14.12
CA ASP A 58 -2.68 -13.87 -14.13
C ASP A 58 -2.70 -13.15 -12.77
N SER A 59 -3.22 -13.76 -11.70
CA SER A 59 -3.20 -13.15 -10.36
C SER A 59 -1.78 -12.88 -9.86
N PHE A 60 -0.80 -13.65 -10.35
CA PHE A 60 0.58 -13.58 -9.93
C PHE A 60 1.56 -13.63 -11.10
N LYS A 61 2.67 -12.89 -10.98
CA LYS A 61 3.89 -13.11 -11.78
C LYS A 61 5.08 -13.16 -10.85
N SER A 62 5.97 -14.13 -11.02
CA SER A 62 7.11 -14.31 -10.14
C SER A 62 8.44 -13.95 -10.80
N TYR A 63 9.42 -13.65 -9.96
CA TYR A 63 10.81 -13.40 -10.32
C TYR A 63 11.69 -14.08 -9.29
N LEU A 64 12.49 -15.08 -9.71
CA LEU A 64 13.39 -15.86 -8.83
C LEU A 64 12.69 -16.57 -7.64
N CYS A 65 11.38 -16.80 -7.71
CA CYS A 65 10.62 -17.61 -6.77
C CYS A 65 9.50 -18.38 -7.46
N ASP A 66 8.98 -19.39 -6.78
CA ASP A 66 7.79 -20.10 -7.22
C ASP A 66 6.55 -19.21 -7.10
N VAL A 67 5.54 -19.50 -7.91
CA VAL A 67 4.24 -18.84 -7.85
C VAL A 67 3.44 -19.45 -6.67
N PRO A 68 2.74 -18.65 -5.85
CA PRO A 68 1.86 -19.18 -4.81
C PRO A 68 0.79 -20.11 -5.41
N SER A 69 0.30 -21.07 -4.61
CA SER A 69 -0.86 -21.86 -5.03
C SER A 69 -2.04 -20.93 -5.36
N LEU A 70 -2.65 -21.18 -6.52
CA LEU A 70 -3.88 -20.50 -6.97
C LEU A 70 -5.12 -21.02 -6.24
N GLU A 71 -5.03 -22.20 -5.61
CA GLU A 71 -6.10 -22.72 -4.76
C GLU A 71 -6.04 -22.06 -3.38
N VAL A 72 -7.17 -21.51 -2.96
CA VAL A 72 -7.34 -20.80 -1.69
C VAL A 72 -8.55 -21.36 -0.97
N GLN A 73 -8.38 -21.73 0.29
CA GLN A 73 -9.49 -22.05 1.18
C GLN A 73 -9.85 -20.82 2.00
N ILE A 74 -11.13 -20.48 2.06
CA ILE A 74 -11.60 -19.30 2.78
C ILE A 74 -12.98 -19.53 3.36
N THR A 75 -13.26 -18.98 4.54
CA THR A 75 -14.59 -19.12 5.16
C THR A 75 -15.55 -18.03 4.68
N LYS A 76 -16.86 -18.27 4.81
CA LYS A 76 -17.89 -17.24 4.57
C LYS A 76 -17.63 -15.99 5.43
N ASP A 77 -17.38 -16.18 6.73
CA ASP A 77 -17.22 -15.09 7.68
C ASP A 77 -16.02 -14.20 7.32
N GLU A 78 -14.92 -14.80 6.88
CA GLU A 78 -13.72 -14.08 6.45
C GLU A 78 -13.98 -13.24 5.18
N LEU A 79 -14.72 -13.77 4.19
CA LEU A 79 -15.12 -13.02 3.00
C LEU A 79 -15.99 -11.81 3.38
N LEU A 80 -16.99 -12.00 4.25
CA LEU A 80 -17.87 -10.93 4.70
C LEU A 80 -17.14 -9.89 5.55
N GLN A 81 -16.17 -10.33 6.36
CA GLN A 81 -15.33 -9.43 7.14
C GLN A 81 -14.44 -8.58 6.24
N MET A 82 -13.76 -9.17 5.25
CA MET A 82 -12.96 -8.42 4.28
C MET A 82 -13.82 -7.43 3.50
N TYR A 83 -15.02 -7.83 3.06
CA TYR A 83 -15.98 -6.95 2.40
C TYR A 83 -16.34 -5.74 3.28
N LYS A 84 -16.78 -5.99 4.52
CA LYS A 84 -17.16 -4.94 5.47
C LYS A 84 -15.98 -4.01 5.77
N GLN A 85 -14.77 -4.55 5.95
CA GLN A 85 -13.59 -3.74 6.23
C GLN A 85 -13.21 -2.85 5.05
N MET A 86 -13.20 -3.37 3.82
CA MET A 86 -12.95 -2.53 2.64
C MET A 86 -13.99 -1.41 2.52
N GLN A 87 -15.27 -1.70 2.75
CA GLN A 87 -16.32 -0.69 2.79
C GLN A 87 -16.09 0.35 3.88
N THR A 88 -15.73 -0.07 5.08
CA THR A 88 -15.45 0.82 6.20
C THR A 88 -14.29 1.76 5.88
N MET A 89 -13.20 1.23 5.31
CA MET A 89 -12.03 2.04 4.91
C MET A 89 -12.38 3.04 3.79
N ARG A 90 -13.13 2.59 2.76
CA ARG A 90 -13.66 3.45 1.70
C ARG A 90 -14.49 4.60 2.27
N ARG A 91 -15.39 4.30 3.23
CA ARG A 91 -16.28 5.29 3.87
C ARG A 91 -15.50 6.28 4.72
N MET A 92 -14.52 5.82 5.50
CA MET A 92 -13.63 6.70 6.27
C MET A 92 -12.90 7.70 5.36
N GLU A 93 -12.33 7.22 4.25
CA GLU A 93 -11.64 8.08 3.29
C GLU A 93 -12.59 9.07 2.59
N MET A 94 -13.82 8.65 2.29
CA MET A 94 -14.86 9.55 1.78
C MET A 94 -15.29 10.60 2.80
N ALA A 95 -15.32 10.26 4.09
CA ALA A 95 -15.56 11.23 5.16
C ALA A 95 -14.41 12.24 5.26
N ALA A 96 -13.15 11.78 5.15
CA ALA A 96 -11.98 12.65 5.11
C ALA A 96 -12.01 13.61 3.90
N ASP A 97 -12.41 13.14 2.71
CA ASP A 97 -12.64 13.99 1.53
C ASP A 97 -13.65 15.12 1.83
N ALA A 98 -14.80 14.77 2.40
CA ALA A 98 -15.85 15.73 2.74
C ALA A 98 -15.39 16.76 3.78
N LEU A 99 -14.73 16.30 4.85
CA LEU A 99 -14.19 17.16 5.92
C LEU A 99 -13.11 18.11 5.40
N TYR A 100 -12.26 17.67 4.46
CA TYR A 100 -11.27 18.52 3.81
C TYR A 100 -11.92 19.60 2.93
N LYS A 101 -12.94 19.23 2.14
CA LYS A 101 -13.70 20.19 1.33
C LYS A 101 -14.44 21.21 2.19
N ALA A 102 -14.91 20.80 3.37
CA ALA A 102 -15.49 21.66 4.40
C ALA A 102 -14.44 22.51 5.16
N LYS A 103 -13.16 22.43 4.80
CA LYS A 103 -12.03 23.17 5.42
C LYS A 103 -11.76 22.82 6.88
N LEU A 104 -12.29 21.69 7.35
CA LEU A 104 -12.02 21.17 8.71
C LEU A 104 -10.68 20.43 8.77
N ILE A 105 -10.28 19.78 7.67
CA ILE A 105 -8.93 19.22 7.49
C ILE A 105 -8.12 20.21 6.65
N ARG A 106 -6.84 20.39 7.00
CA ARG A 106 -5.90 21.31 6.33
C ARG A 106 -4.61 20.59 5.94
N GLY A 107 -3.76 21.26 5.18
CA GLY A 107 -2.45 20.74 4.79
C GLY A 107 -2.56 19.56 3.82
N PHE A 108 -1.82 18.48 4.06
CA PHE A 108 -1.85 17.29 3.22
C PHE A 108 -2.96 16.32 3.64
N CYS A 109 -3.60 15.68 2.67
CA CYS A 109 -4.53 14.58 2.87
C CYS A 109 -4.48 13.66 1.64
N HIS A 110 -4.08 12.41 1.84
CA HIS A 110 -3.83 11.43 0.77
C HIS A 110 -4.76 10.23 0.93
N LEU A 111 -5.82 10.17 0.13
CA LEU A 111 -6.89 9.17 0.27
C LEU A 111 -6.55 7.85 -0.42
N ALA A 112 -6.70 6.71 0.25
CA ALA A 112 -6.46 5.38 -0.32
C ALA A 112 -7.62 4.80 -1.15
N ILE A 113 -8.62 5.62 -1.51
CA ILE A 113 -9.81 5.20 -2.27
C ILE A 113 -9.41 4.48 -3.57
N GLY A 114 -9.80 3.20 -3.68
CA GLY A 114 -9.49 2.29 -4.80
C GLY A 114 -8.38 1.28 -4.50
N GLN A 115 -7.67 1.42 -3.38
CA GLN A 115 -6.56 0.55 -2.96
C GLN A 115 -6.92 -0.30 -1.73
N GLU A 116 -8.21 -0.43 -1.40
CA GLU A 116 -8.67 -1.09 -0.17
C GLU A 116 -8.19 -2.55 -0.07
N ALA A 117 -8.19 -3.26 -1.21
CA ALA A 117 -7.73 -4.64 -1.30
C ALA A 117 -6.27 -4.84 -0.85
N VAL A 118 -5.42 -3.82 -1.00
CA VAL A 118 -4.03 -3.88 -0.55
C VAL A 118 -3.99 -3.83 0.98
N SER A 119 -4.60 -2.82 1.60
CA SER A 119 -4.57 -2.65 3.05
C SER A 119 -5.29 -3.77 3.81
N VAL A 120 -6.47 -4.18 3.35
CA VAL A 120 -7.26 -5.25 3.98
C VAL A 120 -6.63 -6.62 3.71
N GLY A 121 -6.15 -6.87 2.48
CA GLY A 121 -5.50 -8.14 2.16
C GLY A 121 -4.19 -8.33 2.92
N LEU A 122 -3.42 -7.24 3.09
CA LEU A 122 -2.25 -7.25 3.96
C LEU A 122 -2.63 -7.62 5.39
N GLU A 123 -3.66 -6.99 5.96
CA GLU A 123 -4.07 -7.27 7.34
C GLU A 123 -4.51 -8.73 7.56
N HIS A 124 -5.23 -9.31 6.60
CA HIS A 124 -5.71 -10.70 6.69
C HIS A 124 -4.63 -11.75 6.41
N GLY A 125 -3.49 -11.36 5.82
CA GLY A 125 -2.36 -12.26 5.56
C GLY A 125 -1.26 -12.25 6.63
N ILE A 126 -1.42 -11.45 7.69
CA ILE A 126 -0.40 -11.26 8.74
C ILE A 126 -0.94 -11.44 10.15
N THR A 127 -0.04 -11.40 11.14
CA THR A 127 -0.38 -11.38 12.56
C THR A 127 -0.28 -9.96 13.13
N LYS A 128 -0.80 -9.73 14.34
CA LYS A 128 -0.66 -8.44 15.04
C LYS A 128 0.78 -8.13 15.47
N ASP A 129 1.64 -9.15 15.54
CA ASP A 129 3.05 -9.02 15.91
C ASP A 129 3.97 -8.67 14.73
N ASP A 130 3.51 -8.91 13.49
CA ASP A 130 4.20 -8.43 12.29
C ASP A 130 4.16 -6.89 12.24
N ARG A 131 5.17 -6.25 11.64
CA ARG A 131 5.23 -4.79 11.59
C ARG A 131 4.92 -4.28 10.19
N VAL A 132 4.26 -3.13 10.12
CA VAL A 132 3.98 -2.45 8.86
C VAL A 132 4.52 -1.03 8.95
N ILE A 133 5.18 -0.59 7.88
CA ILE A 133 5.60 0.80 7.72
C ILE A 133 5.33 1.24 6.29
N THR A 134 4.76 2.42 6.10
CA THR A 134 4.40 2.94 4.77
C THR A 134 4.66 4.44 4.66
N ALA A 135 4.40 5.00 3.47
CA ALA A 135 4.45 6.42 3.20
C ALA A 135 3.22 7.15 3.76
N TYR A 136 2.96 8.38 3.30
CA TYR A 136 1.89 9.24 3.78
C TYR A 136 0.46 8.82 3.42
N ARG A 137 0.25 7.82 2.54
CA ARG A 137 -1.09 7.29 2.19
C ARG A 137 -1.47 6.15 3.15
N CYS A 138 -1.64 6.47 4.41
CA CYS A 138 -1.57 5.49 5.49
C CYS A 138 -2.88 5.22 6.26
N HIS A 139 -3.96 5.96 5.99
CA HIS A 139 -5.13 5.95 6.88
C HIS A 139 -5.72 4.55 7.12
N PRO A 140 -5.93 3.69 6.11
CA PRO A 140 -6.46 2.35 6.35
C PRO A 140 -5.52 1.47 7.16
N PHE A 141 -4.22 1.53 6.89
CA PHE A 141 -3.21 0.77 7.63
C PHE A 141 -3.20 1.16 9.11
N ALA A 142 -3.31 2.45 9.42
CA ALA A 142 -3.35 2.91 10.81
C ALA A 142 -4.55 2.32 11.58
N VAL A 143 -5.74 2.28 10.97
CA VAL A 143 -6.91 1.66 11.61
C VAL A 143 -6.72 0.15 11.77
N LEU A 144 -6.37 -0.54 10.68
CA LEU A 144 -6.24 -2.01 10.67
C LEU A 144 -5.15 -2.51 11.62
N ARG A 145 -4.09 -1.73 11.81
CA ARG A 145 -2.96 -2.04 12.70
C ARG A 145 -3.12 -1.48 14.12
N GLY A 146 -4.35 -1.47 14.64
CA GLY A 146 -4.63 -1.20 16.06
C GLY A 146 -5.01 0.24 16.40
N GLY A 147 -5.22 1.08 15.39
CA GLY A 147 -5.84 2.39 15.57
C GLY A 147 -7.37 2.32 15.57
N THR A 148 -8.00 3.49 15.67
CA THR A 148 -9.46 3.64 15.55
C THR A 148 -9.80 4.66 14.46
N ILE A 149 -11.00 4.54 13.88
CA ILE A 149 -11.49 5.52 12.89
C ILE A 149 -11.59 6.91 13.53
N ALA A 150 -12.08 6.99 14.77
CA ALA A 150 -12.18 8.25 15.51
C ALA A 150 -10.79 8.87 15.77
N GLY A 151 -9.78 8.05 16.09
CA GLY A 151 -8.41 8.52 16.26
C GLY A 151 -7.77 8.99 14.96
N VAL A 152 -7.99 8.29 13.85
CA VAL A 152 -7.49 8.73 12.53
C VAL A 152 -8.18 10.02 12.08
N ILE A 153 -9.52 10.08 12.09
CA ILE A 153 -10.26 11.30 11.73
C ILE A 153 -9.92 12.45 12.70
N GLY A 154 -9.78 12.17 13.99
CA GLY A 154 -9.36 13.14 15.00
C GLY A 154 -7.98 13.72 14.71
N GLU A 155 -7.03 12.89 14.26
CA GLU A 155 -5.70 13.36 13.85
C GLU A 155 -5.77 14.24 12.60
N LEU A 156 -6.60 13.88 11.61
CA LEU A 156 -6.83 14.71 10.42
C LEU A 156 -7.45 16.07 10.77
N LEU A 157 -8.34 16.10 11.77
CA LEU A 157 -8.96 17.33 12.29
C LEU A 157 -8.07 18.11 13.26
N GLY A 158 -6.89 17.59 13.61
CA GLY A 158 -5.98 18.21 14.58
C GLY A 158 -6.55 18.25 16.01
N ARG A 159 -7.21 17.17 16.46
CA ARG A 159 -7.87 17.07 17.77
C ARG A 159 -7.08 16.19 18.74
N GLN A 160 -7.32 16.36 20.05
CA GLN A 160 -6.63 15.60 21.11
C GLN A 160 -6.85 14.08 21.04
N ILE A 161 -8.03 13.63 20.60
CA ILE A 161 -8.33 12.20 20.36
C ILE A 161 -7.49 11.61 19.21
N GLY A 162 -6.83 12.47 18.41
CA GLY A 162 -5.92 12.05 17.36
C GLY A 162 -4.86 11.07 17.86
N MET A 163 -4.49 10.12 17.03
CA MET A 163 -3.50 9.07 17.35
C MET A 163 -2.11 9.64 17.71
N SER A 164 -1.81 10.85 17.23
CA SER A 164 -0.61 11.63 17.54
C SER A 164 -0.99 12.94 18.25
N HIS A 165 -2.14 12.95 18.92
CA HIS A 165 -2.71 14.07 19.67
C HIS A 165 -2.86 15.36 18.85
N GLY A 166 -3.12 15.24 17.54
CA GLY A 166 -3.29 16.37 16.63
C GLY A 166 -1.99 17.06 16.22
N LYS A 167 -0.81 16.49 16.57
CA LYS A 167 0.51 17.03 16.19
C LYS A 167 0.99 16.57 14.82
N GLY A 168 0.55 15.40 14.36
CA GLY A 168 1.08 14.73 13.17
C GLY A 168 0.29 15.02 11.90
N GLY A 169 -1.04 15.11 12.01
CA GLY A 169 -1.95 15.22 10.87
C GLY A 169 -1.95 13.95 9.99
N SER A 170 -2.41 14.09 8.75
CA SER A 170 -2.64 12.96 7.82
C SER A 170 -1.45 12.04 7.58
N MET A 171 -0.24 12.61 7.57
CA MET A 171 0.93 11.86 7.14
C MET A 171 1.62 11.10 8.27
N HIS A 172 1.32 11.37 9.54
CA HIS A 172 2.14 10.95 10.69
C HIS A 172 1.27 10.31 11.79
N ILE A 173 0.80 9.10 11.50
CA ILE A 173 -0.08 8.32 12.37
C ILE A 173 0.62 7.02 12.73
N PHE A 174 0.74 6.70 14.02
CA PHE A 174 1.52 5.57 14.51
C PHE A 174 0.68 4.66 15.43
N THR A 175 1.03 3.38 15.48
CA THR A 175 0.55 2.42 16.49
C THR A 175 1.71 1.53 16.92
N PRO A 176 1.58 0.72 17.99
CA PRO A 176 2.65 -0.23 18.37
C PRO A 176 3.09 -1.17 17.23
N SER A 177 2.17 -1.56 16.33
CA SER A 177 2.44 -2.45 15.19
C SER A 177 2.53 -1.74 13.84
N PHE A 178 2.35 -0.42 13.80
CA PHE A 178 2.41 0.41 12.60
C PHE A 178 3.34 1.60 12.78
N PHE A 179 4.48 1.55 12.12
CA PHE A 179 5.61 2.47 12.29
C PHE A 179 5.45 3.75 11.44
N GLY A 180 4.21 4.20 11.29
CA GLY A 180 3.92 5.49 10.70
C GLY A 180 3.47 5.46 9.26
N GLY A 181 2.71 6.50 8.93
CA GLY A 181 2.90 7.18 7.66
C GLY A 181 4.17 8.04 7.71
N ASN A 182 4.88 8.06 6.58
CA ASN A 182 6.14 8.79 6.46
C ASN A 182 6.07 9.77 5.27
N GLY A 183 6.39 11.04 5.55
CA GLY A 183 6.26 12.14 4.57
C GLY A 183 7.41 12.21 3.55
N ILE A 184 8.59 11.67 3.89
CA ILE A 184 9.77 11.72 3.03
C ILE A 184 9.81 10.47 2.14
N VAL A 185 9.66 10.68 0.84
CA VAL A 185 9.55 9.60 -0.15
C VAL A 185 10.76 8.67 -0.11
N GLY A 186 10.53 7.39 0.21
CA GLY A 186 11.54 6.33 0.24
C GLY A 186 12.23 6.16 1.60
N ALA A 187 12.14 7.13 2.51
CA ALA A 187 12.82 7.09 3.81
C ALA A 187 12.32 5.96 4.72
N GLN A 188 11.06 5.55 4.54
CA GLN A 188 10.47 4.46 5.31
C GLN A 188 11.03 3.07 4.94
N VAL A 189 11.66 2.93 3.77
CA VAL A 189 12.13 1.62 3.29
C VAL A 189 13.36 1.14 4.09
N PRO A 190 14.43 1.94 4.25
CA PRO A 190 15.51 1.60 5.18
C PRO A 190 15.05 1.43 6.62
N VAL A 191 14.10 2.26 7.10
CA VAL A 191 13.56 2.14 8.46
C VAL A 191 12.86 0.79 8.65
N GLY A 192 12.04 0.37 7.68
CA GLY A 192 11.40 -0.96 7.70
C GLY A 192 12.39 -2.11 7.70
N ALA A 193 13.47 -2.01 6.92
CA ALA A 193 14.57 -2.98 6.98
C ALA A 193 15.21 -3.01 8.38
N GLY A 194 15.44 -1.84 9.01
CA GLY A 194 15.93 -1.74 10.39
C GLY A 194 14.99 -2.36 11.43
N VAL A 195 13.68 -2.19 11.29
CA VAL A 195 12.68 -2.84 12.16
C VAL A 195 12.76 -4.36 12.03
N SER A 196 12.87 -4.89 10.81
CA SER A 196 13.04 -6.34 10.61
C SER A 196 14.38 -6.87 11.11
N PHE A 197 15.44 -6.05 11.05
CA PHE A 197 16.72 -6.38 11.69
C PHE A 197 16.54 -6.52 13.20
N ALA A 198 15.82 -5.60 13.86
CA ALA A 198 15.54 -5.69 15.28
C ALA A 198 14.73 -6.94 15.64
N GLN A 199 13.71 -7.31 14.85
CA GLN A 199 12.95 -8.54 15.02
C GLN A 199 13.88 -9.77 14.95
N LYS A 200 14.70 -9.85 13.90
CA LYS A 200 15.68 -10.92 13.73
C LYS A 200 16.69 -10.98 14.89
N TYR A 201 17.21 -9.81 15.30
CA TYR A 201 18.19 -9.70 16.38
C TYR A 201 17.63 -10.21 17.72
N LYS A 202 16.35 -10.00 17.97
CA LYS A 202 15.64 -10.48 19.16
C LYS A 202 15.15 -11.94 19.05
N GLY A 203 15.33 -12.59 17.90
CA GLY A 203 14.81 -13.94 17.65
C GLY A 203 13.29 -14.00 17.51
N GLU A 204 12.63 -12.89 17.18
CA GLU A 204 11.18 -12.83 16.97
C GLU A 204 10.80 -13.52 15.65
N LYS A 205 9.79 -14.40 15.68
CA LYS A 205 9.26 -15.09 14.48
C LYS A 205 8.21 -14.23 13.79
N ASN A 206 8.62 -13.03 13.40
CA ASN A 206 7.80 -12.01 12.76
C ASN A 206 8.53 -11.39 11.57
N CYS A 207 7.78 -10.76 10.69
CA CYS A 207 8.32 -10.01 9.56
C CYS A 207 7.90 -8.53 9.62
N THR A 208 8.58 -7.72 8.80
CA THR A 208 8.19 -6.32 8.56
C THR A 208 7.85 -6.11 7.10
N PHE A 209 6.67 -5.54 6.84
CA PHE A 209 6.26 -5.06 5.53
C PHE A 209 6.68 -3.60 5.37
N ALA A 210 7.73 -3.37 4.58
CA ALA A 210 8.28 -2.05 4.27
C ALA A 210 7.72 -1.55 2.93
N MET A 211 6.67 -0.74 3.01
CA MET A 211 5.85 -0.34 1.87
C MET A 211 6.27 1.00 1.26
N TYR A 212 6.18 1.11 -0.06
CA TYR A 212 6.51 2.30 -0.85
C TYR A 212 5.71 2.32 -2.16
N GLY A 213 5.57 3.50 -2.78
CA GLY A 213 4.85 3.63 -4.06
C GLY A 213 5.75 3.47 -5.29
N ASP A 214 5.15 3.34 -6.48
CA ASP A 214 5.89 3.26 -7.75
C ASP A 214 6.87 4.43 -7.96
N GLY A 215 6.49 5.66 -7.62
CA GLY A 215 7.42 6.80 -7.68
C GLY A 215 8.58 6.72 -6.68
N ALA A 216 8.37 6.10 -5.52
CA ALA A 216 9.40 5.93 -4.49
C ALA A 216 10.42 4.83 -4.85
N SER A 217 10.06 3.92 -5.76
CA SER A 217 10.92 2.81 -6.21
C SER A 217 12.23 3.23 -6.88
N ASN A 218 12.37 4.53 -7.21
CA ASN A 218 13.58 5.09 -7.82
C ASN A 218 14.47 5.84 -6.81
N GLN A 219 14.15 5.82 -5.52
CA GLN A 219 14.99 6.40 -4.47
C GLN A 219 16.24 5.54 -4.23
N GLY A 220 17.43 6.15 -4.18
CA GLY A 220 18.69 5.42 -3.99
C GLY A 220 18.72 4.55 -2.73
N GLN A 221 18.23 5.11 -1.61
CA GLN A 221 18.15 4.40 -0.33
C GLN A 221 17.29 3.13 -0.35
N VAL A 222 16.37 2.98 -1.31
CA VAL A 222 15.60 1.73 -1.48
C VAL A 222 16.53 0.59 -1.91
N PHE A 223 17.45 0.84 -2.84
CA PHE A 223 18.41 -0.16 -3.31
C PHE A 223 19.49 -0.46 -2.27
N GLU A 224 19.89 0.54 -1.48
CA GLU A 224 20.79 0.33 -0.34
C GLU A 224 20.14 -0.59 0.70
N ALA A 225 18.86 -0.36 1.03
CA ALA A 225 18.09 -1.21 1.92
C ALA A 225 17.93 -2.64 1.37
N PHE A 226 17.67 -2.81 0.07
CA PHE A 226 17.62 -4.12 -0.59
C PHE A 226 18.95 -4.87 -0.42
N ASN A 227 20.07 -4.23 -0.73
CA ASN A 227 21.38 -4.85 -0.63
C ASN A 227 21.66 -5.34 0.80
N MET A 228 21.45 -4.50 1.81
CA MET A 228 21.68 -4.87 3.21
C MET A 228 20.70 -5.95 3.69
N ALA A 229 19.41 -5.84 3.36
CA ALA A 229 18.42 -6.82 3.75
C ALA A 229 18.71 -8.21 3.17
N LYS A 230 19.18 -8.27 1.92
CA LYS A 230 19.59 -9.52 1.29
C LYS A 230 20.88 -10.07 1.91
N LEU A 231 21.89 -9.21 2.11
CA LEU A 231 23.16 -9.57 2.71
C LEU A 231 22.98 -10.19 4.11
N TRP A 232 22.07 -9.64 4.91
CA TRP A 232 21.82 -10.09 6.28
C TRP A 232 20.66 -11.07 6.39
N ASN A 233 20.07 -11.51 5.28
CA ASN A 233 18.91 -12.41 5.25
C ASN A 233 17.80 -11.95 6.22
N LEU A 234 17.37 -10.70 6.08
CA LEU A 234 16.36 -10.10 6.97
C LEU A 234 14.94 -10.57 6.62
N PRO A 235 14.03 -10.70 7.60
CA PRO A 235 12.62 -11.01 7.38
C PRO A 235 11.85 -9.76 6.92
N THR A 236 12.32 -9.08 5.87
CA THR A 236 11.68 -7.90 5.29
C THR A 236 10.88 -8.27 4.05
N VAL A 237 9.62 -7.89 3.99
CA VAL A 237 8.83 -7.89 2.75
C VAL A 237 8.78 -6.46 2.22
N PHE A 238 9.45 -6.22 1.11
CA PHE A 238 9.46 -4.91 0.45
C PHE A 238 8.26 -4.79 -0.48
N VAL A 239 7.33 -3.87 -0.20
CA VAL A 239 6.07 -3.78 -0.93
C VAL A 239 6.01 -2.53 -1.79
N CYS A 240 5.92 -2.69 -3.10
CA CYS A 240 5.63 -1.62 -4.04
C CYS A 240 4.12 -1.53 -4.33
N GLU A 241 3.45 -0.48 -3.86
CA GLU A 241 2.09 -0.13 -4.26
C GLU A 241 2.13 0.62 -5.61
N ASN A 242 2.02 -0.14 -6.71
CA ASN A 242 2.03 0.41 -8.06
C ASN A 242 0.63 0.88 -8.45
N ASN A 243 0.31 2.13 -8.11
CA ASN A 243 -0.93 2.80 -8.52
C ASN A 243 -0.82 3.56 -9.84
N LYS A 244 0.25 3.28 -10.60
CA LYS A 244 0.60 3.78 -11.95
C LYS A 244 1.14 5.21 -12.02
N TYR A 245 1.07 5.99 -10.94
CA TYR A 245 1.43 7.41 -10.95
C TYR A 245 2.11 7.90 -9.66
N GLY A 246 3.40 8.24 -9.77
CA GLY A 246 4.14 9.02 -8.79
C GLY A 246 3.75 10.51 -8.86
N MET A 247 2.86 10.94 -7.96
CA MET A 247 2.21 12.26 -8.03
C MET A 247 1.50 12.48 -9.37
N GLY A 248 2.11 13.19 -10.32
CA GLY A 248 1.58 13.41 -11.68
C GLY A 248 2.41 12.76 -12.80
N THR A 249 3.43 11.99 -12.45
CA THR A 249 4.31 11.32 -13.42
C THR A 249 3.93 9.85 -13.52
N SER A 250 3.57 9.38 -14.72
CA SER A 250 3.25 7.98 -14.95
C SER A 250 4.49 7.09 -14.80
N ALA A 251 4.27 5.83 -14.41
CA ALA A 251 5.34 4.83 -14.24
C ALA A 251 6.30 4.75 -15.44
N ALA A 252 5.77 4.74 -16.67
CA ALA A 252 6.57 4.66 -17.89
C ALA A 252 7.44 5.91 -18.15
N ARG A 253 7.14 7.04 -17.48
CA ARG A 253 7.92 8.28 -17.59
C ARG A 253 8.93 8.44 -16.44
N SER A 254 8.75 7.73 -15.34
CA SER A 254 9.62 7.81 -14.16
C SER A 254 10.58 6.63 -14.04
N SER A 255 10.27 5.48 -14.66
CA SER A 255 11.02 4.23 -14.49
C SER A 255 11.34 3.58 -15.84
N SER A 256 12.61 3.25 -16.06
CA SER A 256 13.04 2.48 -17.24
C SER A 256 12.59 1.02 -17.21
N ASN A 257 12.44 0.46 -16.01
CA ASN A 257 11.85 -0.85 -15.75
C ASN A 257 10.61 -0.66 -14.85
N THR A 258 9.43 -0.89 -15.40
CA THR A 258 8.13 -0.80 -14.71
C THR A 258 7.66 -2.13 -14.13
N GLU A 259 8.46 -3.19 -14.22
CA GLU A 259 8.25 -4.47 -13.54
C GLU A 259 8.86 -4.36 -12.14
N TYR A 260 8.19 -3.64 -11.24
CA TYR A 260 8.75 -3.23 -9.95
C TYR A 260 9.16 -4.40 -9.06
N PHE A 261 8.44 -5.53 -9.15
CA PHE A 261 8.80 -6.78 -8.46
C PHE A 261 10.18 -7.37 -8.84
N THR A 262 10.77 -6.96 -9.97
CA THR A 262 12.10 -7.42 -10.43
C THR A 262 13.25 -6.51 -9.97
N ARG A 263 12.94 -5.33 -9.42
CA ARG A 263 13.94 -4.28 -9.14
C ARG A 263 14.89 -4.61 -7.99
N GLY A 264 14.59 -5.67 -7.24
CA GLY A 264 15.44 -6.20 -6.18
C GLY A 264 16.69 -6.94 -6.66
N ASP A 265 16.83 -7.16 -7.98
CA ASP A 265 17.93 -7.92 -8.61
C ASP A 265 18.09 -9.33 -8.00
N LYS A 266 18.90 -9.47 -6.95
CA LYS A 266 19.08 -10.74 -6.24
C LYS A 266 17.97 -11.08 -5.25
N ILE A 267 17.05 -10.15 -5.00
CA ILE A 267 15.89 -10.40 -4.14
C ILE A 267 14.74 -10.93 -5.00
N PRO A 268 14.21 -12.13 -4.71
CA PRO A 268 13.04 -12.66 -5.40
C PRO A 268 11.82 -11.74 -5.23
N GLY A 269 10.91 -11.79 -6.19
CA GLY A 269 9.74 -10.93 -6.16
C GLY A 269 8.50 -11.53 -6.80
N LEU A 270 7.35 -10.99 -6.40
CA LEU A 270 6.03 -11.41 -6.83
C LEU A 270 5.20 -10.17 -7.17
N GLN A 271 4.76 -10.05 -8.42
CA GLN A 271 3.71 -9.12 -8.81
C GLN A 271 2.35 -9.75 -8.56
N VAL A 272 1.41 -8.94 -8.07
CA VAL A 272 0.09 -9.37 -7.62
C VAL A 272 -0.97 -8.45 -8.21
N ASN A 273 -2.12 -9.02 -8.59
CA ASN A 273 -3.32 -8.23 -8.84
C ASN A 273 -3.79 -7.54 -7.55
N GLY A 274 -3.42 -6.26 -7.37
CA GLY A 274 -3.75 -5.45 -6.21
C GLY A 274 -5.19 -4.96 -6.15
N MET A 275 -6.04 -5.40 -7.09
CA MET A 275 -7.48 -5.11 -7.12
C MET A 275 -8.33 -6.33 -6.71
N ASP A 276 -7.74 -7.53 -6.60
CA ASP A 276 -8.41 -8.73 -6.09
C ASP A 276 -7.94 -9.02 -4.66
N ILE A 277 -8.83 -8.82 -3.69
CA ILE A 277 -8.57 -8.99 -2.25
C ILE A 277 -8.14 -10.42 -1.88
N ILE A 278 -8.61 -11.44 -2.61
CA ILE A 278 -8.23 -12.84 -2.34
C ILE A 278 -6.79 -13.07 -2.82
N ALA A 279 -6.44 -12.50 -3.98
CA ALA A 279 -5.07 -12.54 -4.50
C ALA A 279 -4.10 -11.75 -3.60
N THR A 280 -4.49 -10.56 -3.12
CA THR A 280 -3.64 -9.79 -2.21
C THR A 280 -3.41 -10.52 -0.90
N LYS A 281 -4.46 -11.04 -0.26
CA LYS A 281 -4.33 -11.86 0.95
C LYS A 281 -3.38 -13.04 0.72
N ARG A 282 -3.58 -13.80 -0.36
CA ARG A 282 -2.78 -14.99 -0.66
C ARG A 282 -1.30 -14.67 -0.87
N ALA A 283 -0.99 -13.57 -1.55
CA ALA A 283 0.39 -13.12 -1.74
C ALA A 283 1.06 -12.72 -0.42
N VAL A 284 0.31 -12.12 0.49
CA VAL A 284 0.80 -11.69 1.80
C VAL A 284 1.10 -12.91 2.67
N GLU A 285 0.20 -13.89 2.72
CA GLU A 285 0.42 -15.17 3.40
C GLU A 285 1.69 -15.85 2.88
N PHE A 286 1.86 -15.90 1.55
CA PHE A 286 3.05 -16.44 0.90
C PHE A 286 4.32 -15.70 1.32
N ALA A 287 4.32 -14.36 1.28
CA ALA A 287 5.49 -13.55 1.63
C ALA A 287 5.85 -13.65 3.11
N ARG A 288 4.85 -13.73 3.99
CA ARG A 288 5.06 -14.00 5.42
C ARG A 288 5.65 -15.38 5.63
N ASN A 289 5.11 -16.42 4.99
CA ASN A 289 5.63 -17.78 5.07
C ASN A 289 7.10 -17.86 4.60
N TRP A 290 7.39 -17.22 3.47
CA TRP A 290 8.73 -17.11 2.88
C TRP A 290 9.76 -16.54 3.86
N THR A 291 9.40 -15.43 4.51
CA THR A 291 10.31 -14.69 5.40
C THR A 291 10.44 -15.32 6.78
N VAL A 292 9.32 -15.80 7.35
CA VAL A 292 9.24 -16.24 8.76
C VAL A 292 9.44 -17.74 8.91
N ASN A 293 8.74 -18.56 8.14
CA ASN A 293 8.72 -20.01 8.32
C ASN A 293 9.82 -20.69 7.50
N GLU A 294 10.05 -20.22 6.27
CA GLU A 294 11.09 -20.75 5.38
C GLU A 294 12.44 -20.04 5.55
N GLU A 295 12.47 -18.89 6.24
CA GLU A 295 13.67 -18.10 6.54
C GLU A 295 14.51 -17.74 5.29
N LYS A 296 13.88 -17.57 4.13
CA LYS A 296 14.53 -17.33 2.83
C LYS A 296 15.04 -15.89 2.63
N GLY A 297 14.96 -15.06 3.67
CA GLY A 297 15.33 -13.65 3.64
C GLY A 297 14.29 -12.78 2.96
N PRO A 298 14.67 -11.61 2.42
CA PRO A 298 13.70 -10.64 1.94
C PRO A 298 12.99 -11.10 0.67
N LEU A 299 11.81 -10.53 0.44
CA LEU A 299 10.99 -10.70 -0.76
C LEU A 299 10.46 -9.35 -1.23
N LEU A 300 10.40 -9.13 -2.55
CA LEU A 300 9.66 -8.00 -3.15
C LEU A 300 8.22 -8.42 -3.47
N LEU A 301 7.25 -7.62 -3.04
CA LEU A 301 5.86 -7.72 -3.49
C LEU A 301 5.51 -6.46 -4.29
N GLU A 302 4.92 -6.61 -5.47
CA GLU A 302 4.33 -5.49 -6.20
C GLU A 302 2.81 -5.67 -6.27
N PHE A 303 2.05 -4.81 -5.60
CA PHE A 303 0.62 -4.72 -5.80
C PHE A 303 0.33 -3.78 -6.96
N VAL A 304 -0.16 -4.35 -8.07
CA VAL A 304 -0.70 -3.55 -9.18
C VAL A 304 -2.10 -3.10 -8.80
N THR A 305 -2.24 -1.85 -8.39
CA THR A 305 -3.48 -1.28 -7.86
C THR A 305 -3.81 0.06 -8.51
N TYR A 306 -4.80 0.80 -8.00
CA TYR A 306 -5.18 2.08 -8.57
C TYR A 306 -5.84 3.03 -7.55
N ARG A 307 -5.42 4.30 -7.53
CA ARG A 307 -6.06 5.37 -6.74
C ARG A 307 -7.08 6.15 -7.57
N TYR A 308 -8.32 6.28 -7.09
CA TYR A 308 -9.36 7.00 -7.82
C TYR A 308 -9.25 8.52 -7.69
N GLY A 309 -8.83 9.02 -6.52
CA GLY A 309 -8.52 10.43 -6.33
C GLY A 309 -7.19 10.82 -6.98
N GLY A 310 -6.94 12.13 -7.08
CA GLY A 310 -5.62 12.66 -7.41
C GLY A 310 -4.56 12.29 -6.35
N HIS A 311 -3.37 12.87 -6.47
CA HIS A 311 -2.27 12.52 -5.58
C HIS A 311 -2.63 12.79 -4.11
N SER A 312 -3.12 14.00 -3.86
CA SER A 312 -3.64 14.52 -2.59
C SER A 312 -4.89 15.36 -2.86
N MET A 313 -5.52 15.87 -1.82
CA MET A 313 -6.69 16.77 -1.94
C MET A 313 -6.43 18.07 -2.72
N SER A 314 -5.18 18.48 -2.91
CA SER A 314 -4.83 19.66 -3.74
C SER A 314 -4.66 19.33 -5.22
N ASP A 315 -4.64 18.05 -5.59
CA ASP A 315 -4.45 17.59 -6.97
C ASP A 315 -5.78 17.01 -7.51
N PRO A 316 -6.41 17.64 -8.52
CA PRO A 316 -7.61 17.10 -9.16
C PRO A 316 -7.37 15.78 -9.91
N GLY A 317 -6.11 15.49 -10.30
CA GLY A 317 -5.73 14.25 -10.97
C GLY A 317 -6.17 14.12 -12.44
N THR A 318 -6.51 15.23 -13.09
CA THR A 318 -7.03 15.25 -14.49
C THR A 318 -6.02 15.78 -15.51
N THR A 319 -4.84 16.24 -15.10
CA THR A 319 -3.83 16.82 -16.01
C THR A 319 -2.86 15.78 -16.58
N TYR A 320 -2.82 14.57 -16.01
CA TYR A 320 -1.87 13.51 -16.36
C TYR A 320 -2.52 12.15 -16.63
N ARG A 321 -3.85 12.09 -16.58
CA ARG A 321 -4.69 10.92 -16.91
C ARG A 321 -6.12 11.38 -17.19
N THR A 322 -6.88 10.56 -17.91
CA THR A 322 -8.23 10.93 -18.34
C THR A 322 -9.28 10.51 -17.31
N ARG A 323 -10.46 11.16 -17.34
CA ARG A 323 -11.58 10.77 -16.48
C ARG A 323 -12.12 9.39 -16.86
N GLU A 324 -12.07 9.07 -18.15
CA GLU A 324 -12.49 7.80 -18.74
C GLU A 324 -11.62 6.65 -18.23
N GLU A 325 -10.31 6.86 -18.06
CA GLU A 325 -9.42 5.86 -17.45
C GLU A 325 -9.85 5.53 -16.02
N VAL A 326 -10.05 6.57 -15.18
CA VAL A 326 -10.47 6.40 -13.78
C VAL A 326 -11.85 5.75 -13.69
N GLN A 327 -12.80 6.18 -14.53
CA GLN A 327 -14.14 5.62 -14.57
C GLN A 327 -14.11 4.15 -14.98
N ARG A 328 -13.34 3.81 -16.02
CA ARG A 328 -13.15 2.42 -16.46
C ARG A 328 -12.58 1.57 -15.33
N MET A 329 -11.50 2.01 -14.69
CA MET A 329 -10.91 1.31 -13.54
C MET A 329 -11.93 1.08 -12.42
N ARG A 330 -12.72 2.10 -12.07
CA ARG A 330 -13.76 1.97 -11.03
C ARG A 330 -14.91 1.05 -11.45
N SER A 331 -15.32 1.07 -12.72
CA SER A 331 -16.46 0.28 -13.18
C SER A 331 -16.12 -1.19 -13.40
N THR A 332 -14.88 -1.50 -13.79
CA THR A 332 -14.48 -2.86 -14.18
C THR A 332 -13.55 -3.56 -13.19
N GLN A 333 -12.89 -2.83 -12.29
CA GLN A 333 -11.84 -3.36 -11.41
C GLN A 333 -11.95 -2.88 -9.96
N ASP A 334 -13.08 -2.31 -9.52
CA ASP A 334 -13.22 -1.88 -8.12
C ASP A 334 -13.16 -3.09 -7.16
N PRO A 335 -12.30 -3.05 -6.12
CA PRO A 335 -12.02 -4.23 -5.30
C PRO A 335 -13.22 -4.66 -4.45
N ILE A 336 -14.05 -3.69 -4.03
CA ILE A 336 -15.25 -3.95 -3.24
C ILE A 336 -16.32 -4.57 -4.13
N ARG A 337 -16.55 -3.99 -5.31
CA ARG A 337 -17.50 -4.54 -6.30
C ARG A 337 -17.07 -5.90 -6.83
N GLY A 338 -15.77 -6.12 -7.02
CA GLY A 338 -15.22 -7.41 -7.44
C GLY A 338 -15.55 -8.50 -6.42
N LEU A 339 -15.26 -8.25 -5.14
CA LEU A 339 -15.61 -9.20 -4.08
C LEU A 339 -17.14 -9.36 -3.90
N GLN A 340 -17.91 -8.27 -4.00
CA GLN A 340 -19.39 -8.34 -3.95
C GLN A 340 -19.93 -9.29 -5.02
N LYS A 341 -19.47 -9.12 -6.27
CA LYS A 341 -19.87 -9.96 -7.40
C LYS A 341 -19.59 -11.44 -7.09
N TYR A 342 -18.39 -11.75 -6.61
CA TYR A 342 -18.03 -13.11 -6.23
C TYR A 342 -18.94 -13.68 -5.12
N ILE A 343 -19.18 -12.92 -4.06
CA ILE A 343 -20.03 -13.35 -2.94
C ILE A 343 -21.46 -13.66 -3.41
N GLU A 344 -22.01 -12.81 -4.28
CA GLU A 344 -23.35 -12.97 -4.85
C GLU A 344 -23.42 -14.16 -5.82
N GLU A 345 -22.47 -14.29 -6.75
CA GLU A 345 -22.41 -15.38 -7.74
C GLU A 345 -22.20 -16.75 -7.10
N TRP A 346 -21.40 -16.82 -6.03
CA TRP A 346 -21.17 -18.05 -5.27
C TRP A 346 -22.29 -18.35 -4.27
N GLY A 347 -23.28 -17.46 -4.15
CA GLY A 347 -24.37 -17.55 -3.19
C GLY A 347 -23.88 -17.64 -1.75
N VAL A 348 -22.78 -16.98 -1.42
CA VAL A 348 -22.20 -16.93 -0.07
C VAL A 348 -23.05 -16.02 0.83
N ALA A 349 -23.49 -14.89 0.29
CA ALA A 349 -24.44 -13.97 0.92
C ALA A 349 -25.31 -13.31 -0.14
N GLY A 350 -26.52 -12.91 0.26
CA GLY A 350 -27.45 -12.20 -0.61
C GLY A 350 -27.28 -10.68 -0.55
N GLU A 351 -27.88 -9.99 -1.52
CA GLU A 351 -27.85 -8.53 -1.63
C GLU A 351 -28.26 -7.80 -0.33
N GLN A 352 -29.26 -8.33 0.39
CA GLN A 352 -29.73 -7.72 1.64
C GLN A 352 -28.70 -7.79 2.79
N GLU A 353 -27.96 -8.90 2.88
CA GLU A 353 -26.90 -9.10 3.86
C GLU A 353 -25.75 -8.12 3.59
N LEU A 354 -25.32 -7.99 2.32
CA LEU A 354 -24.28 -7.04 1.91
C LEU A 354 -24.72 -5.58 2.11
N LYS A 355 -25.98 -5.25 1.80
CA LYS A 355 -26.56 -3.92 2.10
C LYS A 355 -26.56 -3.62 3.59
N GLN A 356 -26.74 -4.62 4.45
CA GLN A 356 -26.66 -4.42 5.89
C GLN A 356 -25.22 -4.13 6.33
N LEU A 357 -24.23 -4.88 5.83
CA LEU A 357 -22.81 -4.60 6.10
C LEU A 357 -22.40 -3.19 5.64
N ASP A 358 -22.91 -2.72 4.51
CA ASP A 358 -22.70 -1.35 4.01
C ASP A 358 -23.28 -0.29 4.96
N LYS A 359 -24.49 -0.53 5.49
CA LYS A 359 -25.14 0.36 6.46
C LYS A 359 -24.37 0.37 7.78
N ASP A 360 -23.91 -0.78 8.25
CA ASP A 360 -23.13 -0.89 9.48
C ASP A 360 -21.80 -0.15 9.35
N ALA A 361 -21.08 -0.35 8.25
CA ALA A 361 -19.84 0.37 7.95
C ALA A 361 -20.07 1.89 7.90
N LYS A 362 -21.19 2.34 7.31
CA LYS A 362 -21.55 3.76 7.31
C LYS A 362 -21.82 4.27 8.72
N ALA A 363 -22.63 3.57 9.51
CA ALA A 363 -23.00 3.99 10.86
C ALA A 363 -21.76 4.06 11.78
N GLU A 364 -20.84 3.11 11.64
CA GLU A 364 -19.56 3.08 12.35
C GLU A 364 -18.72 4.34 12.04
N VAL A 365 -18.55 4.66 10.76
CA VAL A 365 -17.79 5.84 10.32
C VAL A 365 -18.47 7.14 10.74
N ASP A 366 -19.79 7.25 10.56
CA ASP A 366 -20.54 8.46 10.94
C ASP A 366 -20.40 8.72 12.45
N LYS A 367 -20.52 7.68 13.29
CA LYS A 367 -20.31 7.78 14.74
C LYS A 367 -18.89 8.24 15.06
N ALA A 368 -17.88 7.64 14.44
CA ALA A 368 -16.48 7.98 14.67
C ALA A 368 -16.14 9.42 14.24
N VAL A 369 -16.76 9.93 13.17
CA VAL A 369 -16.61 11.32 12.72
C VAL A 369 -17.19 12.29 13.74
N GLU A 370 -18.37 12.03 14.28
CA GLU A 370 -18.97 12.88 15.31
C GLU A 370 -18.18 12.86 16.61
N GLU A 371 -17.68 11.69 17.03
CA GLU A 371 -16.76 11.56 18.17
C GLU A 371 -15.48 12.40 17.97
N ALA A 372 -14.87 12.31 16.78
CA ALA A 372 -13.67 13.07 16.44
C ALA A 372 -13.92 14.59 16.44
N LYS A 373 -15.06 15.06 15.92
CA LYS A 373 -15.44 16.48 15.92
C LYS A 373 -15.69 17.02 17.34
N ALA A 374 -16.26 16.18 18.21
CA ALA A 374 -16.56 16.53 19.59
C ALA A 374 -15.30 16.63 20.46
N SER A 375 -14.21 15.94 20.09
CA SER A 375 -12.92 16.06 20.78
C SER A 375 -12.38 17.49 20.72
N PRO A 376 -11.87 18.05 21.83
CA PRO A 376 -11.27 19.38 21.83
C PRO A 376 -9.98 19.43 20.99
N GLU A 377 -9.59 20.64 20.60
CA GLU A 377 -8.26 20.93 20.07
C GLU A 377 -7.18 20.76 21.16
N PRO A 378 -5.93 20.44 20.79
CA PRO A 378 -4.80 20.44 21.72
C PRO A 378 -4.65 21.77 22.44
N LYS A 379 -4.29 21.71 23.72
CA LYS A 379 -4.05 22.91 24.54
C LYS A 379 -2.68 23.47 24.18
N ILE A 380 -2.48 24.78 24.37
CA ILE A 380 -1.17 25.42 24.11
C ILE A 380 -0.01 24.75 24.86
N LYS A 381 -0.25 24.21 26.06
CA LYS A 381 0.77 23.48 26.83
C LYS A 381 1.23 22.19 26.14
N ASP A 382 0.38 21.59 25.30
CA ASP A 382 0.68 20.33 24.61
C ASP A 382 1.70 20.56 23.47
N LEU A 383 1.96 21.82 23.08
CA LEU A 383 3.02 22.19 22.11
C LEU A 383 4.41 21.79 22.60
N TRP A 384 4.63 21.78 23.92
CA TRP A 384 5.95 21.56 24.52
C TRP A 384 6.23 20.09 24.87
N THR A 385 5.26 19.21 24.68
CA THR A 385 5.39 17.79 25.03
C THR A 385 5.96 16.99 23.86
N ASP A 386 6.50 15.81 24.17
CA ASP A 386 6.89 14.77 23.19
C ASP A 386 8.03 15.16 22.23
N ILE A 387 8.83 16.18 22.57
CA ILE A 387 10.05 16.55 21.84
C ILE A 387 11.21 15.62 22.21
N TYR A 388 11.33 15.29 23.49
CA TYR A 388 12.29 14.31 24.01
C TYR A 388 11.54 13.15 24.66
N TYR A 389 12.23 12.01 24.79
CA TYR A 389 11.72 10.91 25.59
C TYR A 389 11.67 11.32 27.06
N LYS A 390 10.63 10.87 27.77
CA LYS A 390 10.42 11.23 29.17
C LYS A 390 11.66 10.98 30.03
N GLY A 391 12.16 12.03 30.69
CA GLY A 391 13.36 12.02 31.53
C GLY A 391 14.65 12.38 30.79
N THR A 392 14.59 12.73 29.51
CA THR A 392 15.74 13.16 28.69
C THR A 392 15.64 14.60 28.21
N GLU A 393 14.63 15.33 28.68
CA GLU A 393 14.38 16.73 28.35
C GLU A 393 15.49 17.65 28.91
N PRO A 394 15.84 18.73 28.19
CA PRO A 394 16.62 19.82 28.77
C PRO A 394 15.80 20.52 29.87
N PRO A 395 16.44 21.24 30.81
CA PRO A 395 15.71 21.91 31.90
C PRO A 395 14.75 23.02 31.41
N ARG A 396 14.96 23.55 30.19
CA ARG A 396 14.14 24.61 29.61
C ARG A 396 14.17 24.57 28.09
N MET A 397 13.12 25.10 27.47
CA MET A 397 13.06 25.40 26.04
C MET A 397 12.59 26.81 25.77
N ARG A 398 13.12 27.40 24.70
CA ARG A 398 12.74 28.73 24.25
C ARG A 398 11.54 28.65 23.32
N GLY A 399 10.60 29.56 23.48
CA GLY A 399 9.50 29.81 22.57
C GLY A 399 9.84 30.80 21.47
N ARG A 400 8.85 31.56 21.04
CA ARG A 400 8.99 32.49 19.91
C ARG A 400 9.91 33.64 20.29
N GLU A 401 9.66 34.22 21.45
CA GLU A 401 10.47 35.30 22.00
C GLU A 401 11.52 34.78 22.99
N ARG A 402 12.49 35.62 23.36
CA ARG A 402 13.56 35.22 24.29
C ARG A 402 13.01 34.97 25.70
N GLU A 403 11.95 35.68 26.07
CA GLU A 403 11.30 35.65 27.39
C GLU A 403 10.23 34.55 27.49
N GLU A 404 9.76 34.02 26.35
CA GLU A 404 8.87 32.87 26.32
C GLU A 404 9.70 31.61 26.60
N VAL A 405 9.72 31.14 27.84
CA VAL A 405 10.51 29.97 28.24
C VAL A 405 9.59 28.93 28.86
N HIS A 406 9.56 27.74 28.25
CA HIS A 406 8.95 26.55 28.84
C HIS A 406 9.95 25.88 29.79
N VAL A 407 9.46 25.51 30.96
CA VAL A 407 10.21 24.73 31.96
C VAL A 407 9.45 23.41 32.13
N TYR A 408 10.18 22.32 31.96
CA TYR A 408 9.63 20.96 31.97
C TYR A 408 9.23 20.48 33.37
#